data_AF-A0A7W1LXL8-F1
#
_entry.id   AF-A0A7W1LXL8-F1
#
_cell.length_a   1.000
_cell.length_b   1.000
_cell.length_c   1.000
_cell.angle_alpha   90.00
_cell.angle_beta   90.00
_cell.angle_gamma   90.00
#
_symmetry.space_group_name_H-M   'P 1'
#
loop_
_entity.id
_entity.type
_entity.pdbx_description
1 polymer ?
#
loop_
_entity_poly.entity_id
_entity_poly.type
_entity_poly.pdbx_seq_one_letter_code
_entity_poly.pdbx_strand_id
1 'polypeptide(L)'
;MPKKDMKSALGASLKAEEQAVKSRFEKAESVIGGGKSTSRSQGQPQNGADKVIRDSFTIPGDEYEMISRIKKRCMKAGISANKSEVLRAGLAALDSMADRELAKVFESLARIKTGRPPARK
;
A
#
# COMPACT_ATOMS: atom_id res chain seq x y z
N MET A 1 49.91 21.53 33.51
CA MET A 1 48.46 21.22 33.55
C MET A 1 48.21 20.04 32.64
N PRO A 2 47.75 18.89 33.16
CA PRO A 2 47.64 17.67 32.34
C PRO A 2 46.53 17.87 31.31
N LYS A 3 46.87 17.83 30.02
CA LYS A 3 45.90 17.76 28.92
C LYS A 3 45.24 16.39 29.00
N LYS A 4 44.21 16.26 29.84
CA LYS A 4 43.44 15.04 30.06
C LYS A 4 42.63 14.74 28.78
N ASP A 5 43.31 14.06 27.87
CA ASP A 5 42.85 13.17 26.82
C ASP A 5 41.46 13.44 26.20
N MET A 6 41.36 14.46 25.34
CA MET A 6 40.18 14.68 24.48
C MET A 6 39.81 13.46 23.63
N LYS A 7 40.81 12.61 23.31
CA LYS A 7 40.63 11.35 22.58
C LYS A 7 39.81 10.33 23.39
N SER A 8 39.95 10.34 24.71
CA SER A 8 39.17 9.48 25.61
C SER A 8 37.71 9.95 25.74
N ALA A 9 37.50 11.27 25.77
CA ALA A 9 36.16 11.86 25.80
C ALA A 9 35.39 11.61 24.50
N LEU A 10 36.05 11.74 23.35
CA LEU A 10 35.44 11.44 22.04
C LEU A 10 35.13 9.94 21.90
N GLY A 11 36.04 9.08 22.37
CA GLY A 11 35.82 7.62 22.37
C GLY A 11 34.70 7.18 23.31
N ALA A 12 34.48 7.88 24.42
CA ALA A 12 33.35 7.63 25.32
C ALA A 12 32.02 8.08 24.69
N SER A 13 32.00 9.21 23.97
CA SER A 13 30.80 9.69 23.26
C SER A 13 30.37 8.74 22.15
N LEU A 14 31.31 8.26 21.32
CA LEU A 14 31.00 7.34 20.22
C LEU A 14 30.52 5.98 20.74
N LYS A 15 31.09 5.48 21.84
CA LYS A 15 30.62 4.25 22.48
C LYS A 15 29.23 4.39 23.09
N ALA A 16 28.88 5.56 23.62
CA ALA A 16 27.54 5.84 24.12
C ALA A 16 26.50 5.88 22.99
N GLU A 17 26.85 6.46 21.84
CA GLU A 17 26.00 6.46 20.65
C GLU A 17 25.79 5.04 20.08
N GLU A 18 26.85 4.24 19.99
CA GLU A 18 26.73 2.84 19.55
C GLU A 18 25.85 1.99 20.48
N GLN A 19 25.92 2.22 21.79
CA GLN A 19 25.05 1.54 22.77
C GLN A 19 23.60 2.01 22.66
N ALA A 20 23.35 3.29 22.40
CA ALA A 20 22.02 3.82 22.15
C ALA A 20 21.40 3.26 20.86
N VAL A 21 22.21 3.08 19.82
CA VAL A 21 21.75 2.49 18.55
C VAL A 21 21.48 0.99 18.72
N LYS A 22 22.36 0.24 19.39
CA LYS A 22 22.16 -1.19 19.68
C LYS A 22 20.90 -1.45 20.52
N SER A 23 20.70 -0.68 21.60
CA SER A 23 19.48 -0.82 22.42
C SER A 23 18.19 -0.46 21.66
N ARG A 24 18.27 0.46 20.69
CA ARG A 24 17.14 0.77 19.79
C ARG A 24 16.85 -0.37 18.81
N PHE A 25 17.88 -1.03 18.29
CA PHE A 25 17.74 -2.21 17.43
C PHE A 25 17.22 -3.44 18.21
N GLU A 26 17.72 -3.71 19.41
CA GLU A 26 17.20 -4.79 20.28
C GLU A 26 15.74 -4.54 20.69
N LYS A 27 15.37 -3.28 20.94
CA LYS A 27 13.97 -2.90 21.20
C LYS A 27 13.09 -3.07 19.96
N ALA A 28 13.62 -2.80 18.77
CA ALA A 28 12.90 -3.08 17.52
C ALA A 28 12.77 -4.59 17.26
N GLU A 29 13.81 -5.38 17.51
CA GLU A 29 13.77 -6.84 17.36
C GLU A 29 12.90 -7.52 18.41
N SER A 30 12.79 -7.02 19.64
CA SER A 30 11.82 -7.56 20.62
C SER A 30 10.37 -7.21 20.26
N VAL A 31 10.13 -6.04 19.65
CA VAL A 31 8.81 -5.64 19.15
C VAL A 31 8.42 -6.39 17.87
N ILE A 32 9.39 -6.74 17.01
CA ILE A 32 9.15 -7.36 15.70
C ILE A 32 9.34 -8.90 15.71
N GLY A 33 10.29 -9.40 16.51
CA GLY A 33 10.67 -10.81 16.64
C GLY A 33 9.72 -11.64 17.50
N GLY A 34 8.80 -11.00 18.23
CA GLY A 34 7.59 -11.63 18.76
C GLY A 34 6.58 -11.92 17.65
N GLY A 35 6.97 -12.77 16.70
CA GLY A 35 6.21 -13.07 15.50
C GLY A 35 4.79 -13.59 15.78
N LYS A 36 3.81 -12.69 15.70
CA LYS A 36 2.44 -12.94 15.21
C LYS A 36 1.91 -11.68 14.52
N SER A 37 2.21 -11.52 13.24
CA SER A 37 1.31 -10.80 12.32
C SER A 37 0.67 -11.80 11.34
N THR A 38 0.14 -12.89 11.89
CA THR A 38 -0.96 -13.64 11.30
C THR A 38 -2.08 -13.72 12.33
N SER A 39 -3.23 -13.16 11.95
CA SER A 39 -4.56 -13.33 12.55
C SER A 39 -4.69 -13.20 14.09
N ARG A 40 -5.23 -12.07 14.55
CA ARG A 40 -6.32 -12.02 15.54
C ARG A 40 -6.67 -10.58 15.91
N SER A 41 -7.70 -10.04 15.26
CA SER A 41 -8.80 -9.42 16.02
C SER A 41 -9.94 -10.44 16.05
N GLN A 42 -9.96 -11.29 17.07
CA GLN A 42 -11.19 -11.93 17.50
C GLN A 42 -11.41 -11.54 18.95
N GLY A 43 -12.48 -10.78 19.16
CA GLY A 43 -12.86 -10.27 20.47
C GLY A 43 -13.99 -9.23 20.41
N GLN A 44 -14.84 -9.24 19.40
CA GLN A 44 -16.16 -8.60 19.43
C GLN A 44 -17.05 -9.31 18.40
N PRO A 45 -18.32 -9.62 18.72
CA PRO A 45 -19.24 -10.17 17.73
C PRO A 45 -19.59 -9.05 16.75
N GLN A 46 -18.77 -8.90 15.71
CA GLN A 46 -19.07 -7.99 14.61
C GLN A 46 -20.10 -8.69 13.73
N ASN A 47 -21.36 -8.58 14.11
CA ASN A 47 -22.46 -8.74 13.18
C ASN A 47 -22.22 -7.75 12.02
N GLY A 48 -21.78 -8.26 10.86
CA GLY A 48 -21.69 -7.49 9.62
C GLY A 48 -20.30 -6.96 9.23
N ALA A 49 -19.20 -7.68 9.47
CA ALA A 49 -17.94 -7.35 8.78
C ALA A 49 -18.10 -7.66 7.27
N ASP A 50 -18.18 -6.63 6.43
CA ASP A 50 -18.29 -6.77 4.98
C ASP A 50 -17.13 -7.60 4.40
N LYS A 51 -17.47 -8.57 3.55
CA LYS A 51 -16.47 -9.42 2.89
C LYS A 51 -15.65 -8.58 1.91
N VAL A 52 -14.38 -8.35 2.24
CA VAL A 52 -13.42 -7.70 1.32
C VAL A 52 -12.76 -8.77 0.44
N ILE A 53 -12.99 -8.70 -0.87
CA ILE A 53 -12.37 -9.58 -1.87
C ILE A 53 -11.21 -8.85 -2.54
N ARG A 54 -10.04 -9.50 -2.64
CA ARG A 54 -8.87 -8.98 -3.37
C ARG A 54 -8.76 -9.69 -4.72
N ASP A 55 -8.93 -8.95 -5.80
CA ASP A 55 -8.76 -9.45 -7.16
C ASP A 55 -7.45 -8.89 -7.77
N SER A 56 -6.82 -9.68 -8.65
CA SER A 56 -5.59 -9.30 -9.35
C SER A 56 -5.85 -9.20 -10.85
N PHE A 57 -5.70 -8.00 -11.41
CA PHE A 57 -5.99 -7.71 -12.82
C PHE A 57 -4.73 -7.39 -13.62
N THR A 58 -4.75 -7.75 -14.89
CA THR A 58 -3.80 -7.28 -15.90
C THR A 58 -4.49 -6.18 -16.71
N ILE A 59 -3.90 -4.98 -16.74
CA ILE A 59 -4.41 -3.84 -17.51
C ILE A 59 -3.31 -3.23 -18.39
N PRO A 60 -3.66 -2.63 -19.55
CA PRO A 60 -2.70 -1.95 -20.42
C PRO A 60 -2.05 -0.77 -19.71
N GLY A 61 -0.83 -0.42 -20.12
CA GLY A 61 -0.08 0.69 -19.52
C GLY A 61 -0.84 2.02 -19.57
N ASP A 62 -1.46 2.33 -20.71
CA ASP A 62 -2.18 3.59 -20.92
C ASP A 62 -3.39 3.75 -19.98
N GLU A 63 -4.08 2.65 -19.67
CA GLU A 63 -5.19 2.62 -18.71
C GLU A 63 -4.68 2.74 -17.28
N TYR A 64 -3.55 2.12 -16.96
CA TYR A 64 -2.90 2.28 -15.67
C TYR A 64 -2.45 3.74 -15.42
N GLU A 65 -1.96 4.41 -16.45
CA GLU A 65 -1.68 5.85 -16.40
C GLU A 65 -2.96 6.68 -16.26
N MET A 66 -4.08 6.26 -16.87
CA MET A 66 -5.36 6.91 -16.72
C MET A 66 -5.81 6.96 -15.25
N ILE A 67 -5.64 5.87 -14.50
CA ILE A 67 -5.89 5.85 -13.05
C ILE A 67 -5.07 6.93 -12.35
N SER A 68 -3.79 7.09 -12.71
CA SER A 68 -2.91 8.11 -12.13
C SER A 68 -3.35 9.54 -12.49
N ARG A 69 -3.83 9.76 -13.72
CA ARG A 69 -4.41 11.04 -14.15
C ARG A 69 -5.68 11.37 -13.37
N ILE A 70 -6.57 10.39 -13.17
CA ILE A 70 -7.80 10.56 -12.38
C ILE A 70 -7.45 10.93 -10.94
N LYS A 71 -6.50 10.23 -10.30
CA LYS A 71 -6.04 10.58 -8.95
C LYS A 71 -5.56 12.03 -8.87
N LYS A 72 -4.75 12.49 -9.83
CA LYS A 72 -4.29 13.89 -9.89
C LYS A 72 -5.45 14.88 -10.03
N ARG A 73 -6.48 14.54 -10.82
CA ARG A 73 -7.69 15.37 -10.93
C ARG A 73 -8.46 15.44 -9.60
N CYS A 74 -8.62 14.32 -8.91
CA CYS A 74 -9.23 14.29 -7.58
C CYS A 74 -8.43 15.15 -6.58
N MET A 75 -7.11 15.04 -6.58
CA MET A 75 -6.25 15.85 -5.69
C MET A 75 -6.40 17.35 -5.95
N LYS A 76 -6.50 17.77 -7.22
CA LYS A 76 -6.78 19.17 -7.57
C LYS A 76 -8.14 19.65 -7.06
N ALA A 77 -9.11 18.75 -6.93
CA ALA A 77 -10.42 19.01 -6.33
C ALA A 77 -10.44 18.85 -4.80
N GLY A 78 -9.29 18.66 -4.15
CA GLY A 78 -9.19 18.46 -2.70
C GLY A 78 -9.54 17.04 -2.21
N ILE A 79 -9.72 16.08 -3.13
CA ILE A 79 -10.09 14.70 -2.81
C ILE A 79 -8.83 13.81 -2.87
N SER A 80 -8.46 13.20 -1.74
CA SER A 80 -7.41 12.19 -1.70
C SER A 80 -7.96 10.84 -2.16
N ALA A 81 -7.68 10.46 -3.40
CA ALA A 81 -8.12 9.18 -3.98
C ALA A 81 -6.97 8.16 -4.06
N ASN A 82 -7.22 6.93 -3.64
CA ASN A 82 -6.33 5.78 -3.87
C ASN A 82 -6.75 4.96 -5.12
N LYS A 83 -5.93 3.98 -5.53
CA LYS A 83 -6.22 3.19 -6.74
C LYS A 83 -7.53 2.39 -6.63
N SER A 84 -7.78 1.78 -5.47
CA SER A 84 -8.98 0.97 -5.24
C SER A 84 -10.25 1.83 -5.21
N GLU A 85 -10.17 3.05 -4.69
CA GLU A 85 -11.28 4.02 -4.72
C GLU A 85 -11.61 4.47 -6.13
N VAL A 86 -10.60 4.74 -6.97
CA VAL A 86 -10.84 5.08 -8.37
C VAL A 86 -11.57 3.94 -9.09
N LEU A 87 -11.16 2.68 -8.85
CA LEU A 87 -11.84 1.52 -9.44
C LEU A 87 -13.28 1.38 -8.93
N ARG A 88 -13.50 1.49 -7.62
CA ARG A 88 -14.85 1.42 -7.04
C ARG A 88 -15.77 2.54 -7.54
N ALA A 89 -15.24 3.77 -7.65
CA ALA A 89 -15.96 4.91 -8.22
C ALA A 89 -16.29 4.69 -9.71
N GLY A 90 -15.35 4.13 -10.48
CA GLY A 90 -15.57 3.76 -11.87
C GLY A 90 -16.67 2.71 -12.03
N LEU A 91 -16.68 1.67 -11.18
CA LEU A 91 -17.72 0.64 -11.18
C LEU A 91 -19.11 1.23 -10.86
N ALA A 92 -19.21 2.08 -9.83
CA ALA A 92 -20.46 2.74 -9.49
C ALA A 92 -20.96 3.67 -10.61
N ALA A 93 -20.04 4.37 -11.28
CA ALA A 93 -20.39 5.18 -12.44
C ALA A 93 -20.93 4.32 -13.59
N LEU A 94 -20.29 3.20 -13.90
CA LEU A 94 -20.74 2.27 -14.95
C LEU A 94 -22.11 1.65 -14.63
N ASP A 95 -22.36 1.27 -13.38
CA ASP A 95 -23.64 0.70 -12.93
C ASP A 95 -24.81 1.69 -13.04
N SER A 96 -24.53 2.99 -12.93
CA SER A 96 -25.54 4.04 -13.09
C SER A 96 -25.85 4.44 -14.54
N MET A 97 -25.10 3.94 -15.53
CA MET A 97 -25.32 4.25 -16.94
C MET A 97 -26.52 3.49 -17.52
N ALA A 98 -27.16 4.04 -18.55
CA ALA A 98 -28.18 3.32 -19.31
C ALA A 98 -27.55 2.21 -20.16
N ASP A 99 -28.27 1.09 -20.34
CA ASP A 99 -27.76 -0.10 -21.06
C ASP A 99 -27.15 0.19 -22.42
N ARG A 100 -27.75 1.12 -23.18
CA ARG A 100 -27.25 1.52 -24.50
C ARG A 100 -25.91 2.23 -24.44
N GLU A 101 -25.69 3.06 -23.42
CA GLU A 101 -24.43 3.78 -23.22
C GLU A 101 -23.37 2.81 -22.71
N LEU A 102 -23.74 1.95 -21.77
CA LEU A 102 -22.89 0.89 -21.27
C LEU A 102 -22.37 0.02 -22.42
N ALA A 103 -23.25 -0.48 -23.29
CA ALA A 103 -22.88 -1.30 -24.44
C ALA A 103 -21.85 -0.60 -25.35
N LYS A 104 -22.03 0.69 -25.66
CA LYS A 104 -21.09 1.47 -26.47
C LYS A 104 -19.71 1.59 -25.81
N VAL A 105 -19.67 1.78 -24.49
CA VAL A 105 -18.41 1.83 -23.75
C VAL A 105 -17.68 0.49 -23.89
N PHE A 106 -18.36 -0.63 -23.73
CA PHE A 106 -17.76 -1.96 -23.87
C PHE A 106 -17.32 -2.29 -25.30
N GLU A 107 -18.05 -1.84 -26.32
CA GLU A 107 -17.65 -2.00 -27.73
C GLU A 107 -16.35 -1.26 -28.06
N SER A 108 -16.05 -0.16 -27.36
CA SER A 108 -14.83 0.61 -27.56
C SER A 108 -13.58 0.01 -26.90
N LEU A 109 -13.75 -0.99 -26.02
CA LEU A 109 -12.63 -1.56 -25.26
C LEU A 109 -11.74 -2.43 -26.16
N ALA A 110 -10.44 -2.17 -26.12
CA ALA A 110 -9.45 -3.01 -26.78
C ALA A 110 -9.40 -4.38 -26.08
N ARG A 111 -9.62 -5.47 -26.83
CA ARG A 111 -9.51 -6.82 -26.28
C ARG A 111 -8.07 -7.13 -25.87
N ILE A 112 -7.85 -7.32 -24.57
CA ILE A 112 -6.59 -7.81 -24.03
C ILE A 112 -6.55 -9.33 -24.22
N LYS A 113 -5.57 -9.83 -24.98
CA LYS A 113 -5.29 -11.27 -25.04
C LYS A 113 -4.59 -11.69 -23.74
N THR A 114 -5.35 -11.91 -22.67
CA THR A 114 -4.79 -12.44 -21.42
C THR A 114 -4.56 -13.95 -21.58
N GLY A 115 -3.30 -14.38 -21.62
CA GLY A 115 -2.95 -15.79 -21.43
C GLY A 115 -3.13 -16.22 -19.96
N ARG A 116 -3.21 -17.53 -19.71
CA ARG A 116 -3.11 -18.10 -18.36
C ARG A 116 -1.76 -17.69 -17.76
N PRO A 117 -1.70 -17.06 -16.58
CA PRO A 117 -0.42 -16.82 -15.92
C PRO A 117 0.31 -18.16 -15.75
N PRO A 118 1.61 -18.25 -16.09
CA PRO A 118 2.37 -19.47 -15.89
C PRO A 118 2.30 -19.83 -14.40
N ALA A 119 1.94 -21.09 -14.11
CA ALA A 119 1.97 -21.59 -12.74
C ALA A 119 3.38 -21.34 -12.18
N ARG A 120 3.45 -20.62 -11.06
CA ARG A 120 4.72 -20.37 -10.37
C ARG A 120 5.31 -21.73 -9.98
N LYS A 121 6.58 -21.97 -10.32
CA LYS A 121 7.39 -23.05 -9.74
C LYS A 121 7.71 -22.73 -8.28
#